data_AF-W4IT88-F1
#
_entry.id   AF-W4IT88-F1
#
_cell.length_a   1.000
_cell.length_b   1.000
_cell.length_c   1.000
_cell.angle_alpha   90.00
_cell.angle_beta   90.00
_cell.angle_gamma   90.00
#
_symmetry.space_group_name_H-M   'P 1'
#
loop_
_entity.id
_entity.type
_entity.pdbx_description
1 polymer ?
#
loop_
_entity_poly.entity_id
_entity_poly.type
_entity_poly.pdbx_seq_one_letter_code
_entity_poly.pdbx_strand_id
1 'polypeptide(L)'
;MYGAGLTPRAAQTIGICYDKRRKNRSEESLTKNVERLLKYKNSLVMIPLKKNKAKKGIGGIPADADKNTIKEFRNKKPLLSIFKKEKNTKPFYETIEVSKIDKEFLAYKTLRRAKLAERRKNRRQQKKDIKFKSKDN
;
A
#
# COMPACT_ATOMS: atom_id res chain seq x y z
N MET A 1 5.39 4.53 -5.23
CA MET A 1 5.78 5.34 -6.41
C MET A 1 6.85 4.62 -7.22
N TYR A 2 8.09 4.49 -6.71
CA TYR A 2 9.16 3.78 -7.42
C TYR A 2 8.77 2.36 -7.86
N GLY A 3 8.21 1.54 -6.96
CA GLY A 3 7.75 0.19 -7.30
C GLY A 3 6.57 0.12 -8.30
N ALA A 4 5.88 1.23 -8.57
CA ALA A 4 4.83 1.31 -9.59
C ALA A 4 5.32 1.98 -10.90
N GLY A 5 6.64 2.24 -11.01
CA GLY A 5 7.23 2.92 -12.17
C GLY A 5 6.77 4.36 -12.37
N LEU A 6 6.39 5.06 -11.29
CA LEU A 6 5.92 6.45 -11.31
C LEU A 6 6.91 7.38 -10.63
N THR A 7 7.28 8.46 -11.32
CA THR A 7 8.07 9.55 -10.72
C THR A 7 7.16 10.45 -9.87
N PRO A 8 7.70 11.11 -8.80
CA PRO A 8 6.90 11.99 -7.96
C PRO A 8 6.22 13.14 -8.72
N ARG A 9 6.90 13.73 -9.71
CA ARG A 9 6.36 14.80 -10.56
C ARG A 9 5.22 14.28 -11.44
N ALA A 10 5.42 13.14 -12.11
CA ALA A 10 4.38 12.50 -12.92
C ALA A 10 3.12 12.14 -12.10
N ALA A 11 3.32 11.61 -10.90
CA ALA A 11 2.23 11.27 -10.00
C ALA A 11 1.35 12.49 -9.67
N GLN A 12 1.97 13.64 -9.38
CA GLN A 12 1.25 14.89 -9.09
C GLN A 12 0.43 15.37 -10.28
N THR A 13 0.96 15.29 -11.51
CA THR A 13 0.24 15.67 -12.74
C THR A 13 -1.00 14.80 -12.99
N ILE A 14 -0.91 13.52 -12.66
CA ILE A 14 -1.97 12.55 -12.91
C ILE A 14 -3.08 12.60 -11.83
N GLY A 15 -2.84 13.29 -10.71
CA GLY A 15 -3.79 13.36 -9.59
C GLY A 15 -3.55 12.30 -8.51
N ILE A 16 -2.32 11.81 -8.38
CA ILE A 16 -1.90 10.94 -7.27
C ILE A 16 -1.10 11.77 -6.26
N CYS A 17 -1.55 11.79 -5.01
CA CYS A 17 -0.85 12.49 -3.94
C CYS A 17 0.50 11.81 -3.60
N TYR A 18 1.55 12.61 -3.48
CA TYR A 18 2.89 12.18 -3.07
C TYR A 18 3.29 12.89 -1.77
N ASP A 19 3.80 12.13 -0.80
CA ASP A 19 4.35 12.66 0.46
C ASP A 19 5.78 12.14 0.66
N LYS A 20 6.75 13.06 0.65
CA LYS A 20 8.19 12.77 0.82
C LYS A 20 8.56 12.34 2.24
N ARG A 21 7.75 12.67 3.25
CA ARG A 21 8.06 12.40 4.66
C ARG A 21 7.59 11.02 5.10
N ARG A 22 6.55 10.49 4.46
CA ARG A 22 5.95 9.20 4.81
C ARG A 22 6.88 8.05 4.44
N LYS A 23 7.21 7.21 5.42
CA LYS A 23 7.99 5.98 5.24
C LYS A 23 7.11 4.76 5.52
N ASN A 24 7.23 3.71 4.70
CA ASN A 24 6.59 2.43 4.98
C ASN A 24 7.51 1.59 5.86
N ARG A 25 6.95 0.92 6.86
CA ARG A 25 7.68 0.00 7.75
C ARG A 25 7.32 -1.47 7.54
N SER A 26 6.27 -1.73 6.76
CA SER A 26 5.73 -3.05 6.50
C SER A 26 5.71 -3.30 4.99
N GLU A 27 6.18 -4.47 4.58
CA GLU A 27 6.22 -4.89 3.18
C GLU A 27 4.82 -5.15 2.61
N GLU A 28 3.94 -5.82 3.35
CA GLU A 28 2.56 -6.11 2.95
C GLU A 28 1.78 -4.84 2.58
N SER A 29 1.98 -3.76 3.34
CA SER A 29 1.36 -2.46 3.04
C SER A 29 1.98 -1.82 1.79
N LEU A 30 3.28 -2.00 1.57
CA LEU A 30 3.96 -1.49 0.39
C LEU A 30 3.44 -2.19 -0.88
N THR A 31 3.37 -3.52 -0.89
CA THR A 31 2.92 -4.31 -2.03
C THR A 31 1.47 -3.99 -2.39
N LYS A 32 0.57 -3.97 -1.41
CA LYS A 32 -0.84 -3.56 -1.60
C LYS A 32 -0.96 -2.16 -2.20
N ASN A 33 -0.13 -1.22 -1.75
CA ASN A 33 -0.15 0.15 -2.29
C ASN A 33 0.40 0.23 -3.72
N VAL A 34 1.41 -0.58 -4.06
CA VAL A 34 1.92 -0.67 -5.45
C VAL A 34 0.84 -1.22 -6.38
N GLU A 35 0.15 -2.29 -5.97
CA GLU A 35 -0.96 -2.86 -6.72
C GLU A 35 -2.09 -1.84 -6.92
N ARG A 36 -2.46 -1.08 -5.87
CA ARG A 36 -3.44 0.01 -5.98
C ARG A 36 -3.02 1.06 -7.00
N LEU A 37 -1.74 1.45 -7.02
CA LEU A 37 -1.23 2.44 -7.96
C LEU A 37 -1.24 1.92 -9.41
N LEU A 38 -0.91 0.64 -9.61
CA LEU A 38 -0.99 -0.01 -10.92
C LEU A 38 -2.43 -0.09 -11.42
N LYS A 39 -3.37 -0.48 -10.55
CA LYS A 39 -4.81 -0.50 -10.87
C LYS A 39 -5.32 0.90 -11.26
N TYR A 40 -4.92 1.92 -10.51
CA TYR A 40 -5.28 3.31 -10.83
C TYR A 40 -4.70 3.74 -12.17
N LYS A 41 -3.42 3.43 -12.43
CA LYS A 41 -2.74 3.71 -13.69
C LYS A 41 -3.44 3.06 -14.89
N ASN A 42 -3.87 1.81 -14.76
CA ASN A 42 -4.61 1.07 -15.80
C ASN A 42 -6.03 1.63 -16.03
N SER A 43 -6.63 2.21 -15.00
CA SER A 43 -7.98 2.79 -15.10
C SER A 43 -8.00 4.19 -15.71
N LEU A 44 -6.83 4.81 -15.90
CA LEU A 44 -6.70 6.16 -16.40
C LEU A 44 -6.45 6.17 -17.91
N VAL A 45 -7.15 7.07 -18.60
CA VAL A 45 -6.93 7.39 -20.01
C VAL A 45 -6.41 8.82 -20.10
N MET A 46 -5.21 9.00 -20.67
CA MET A 46 -4.58 10.32 -20.79
C MET A 46 -4.98 11.01 -22.10
N ILE A 47 -5.36 12.29 -22.01
CA ILE A 47 -5.69 13.11 -23.18
C ILE A 47 -4.40 13.81 -23.66
N PRO A 48 -4.08 13.81 -24.97
CA PRO A 48 -2.93 14.53 -25.49
C PRO A 48 -2.96 16.01 -25.10
N LEU A 49 -1.86 16.50 -24.51
CA LEU A 49 -1.73 17.90 -24.07
C LEU A 49 -1.93 18.89 -25.24
N LYS A 50 -1.41 18.54 -26.41
CA LYS A 50 -1.67 19.25 -27.67
C LYS A 50 -2.63 18.40 -28.50
N LYS A 51 -3.75 19.00 -28.95
CA LYS A 51 -4.75 18.32 -29.80
C LYS A 51 -4.05 17.62 -30.98
N ASN A 52 -4.44 16.38 -31.27
CA ASN A 52 -3.90 15.52 -32.34
C ASN A 52 -2.43 15.13 -32.23
N LYS A 53 -1.72 15.47 -31.15
CA LYS A 53 -0.30 15.12 -30.98
C LYS A 53 -0.15 14.14 -29.83
N ALA A 54 -0.57 12.89 -30.06
CA ALA A 54 -0.39 11.81 -29.10
C ALA A 54 1.10 11.49 -28.91
N LYS A 55 1.54 11.43 -27.65
CA LYS A 55 2.92 11.12 -27.28
C LYS A 55 2.96 10.01 -26.25
N LYS A 56 4.14 9.39 -26.13
CA LYS A 56 4.44 8.51 -25.00
C LYS A 56 4.50 9.36 -23.73
N GLY A 57 3.92 8.85 -22.65
CA GLY A 57 3.98 9.51 -21.36
C GLY A 57 5.42 9.52 -20.80
N ILE A 58 5.73 10.55 -20.00
CA ILE A 58 7.06 10.77 -19.43
C ILE A 58 7.04 10.37 -17.95
N GLY A 59 8.10 9.75 -17.45
CA GLY A 59 8.24 9.52 -16.00
C GLY A 59 7.17 8.63 -15.36
N GLY A 60 6.61 7.71 -16.14
CA GLY A 60 5.60 6.73 -15.70
C GLY A 60 4.16 7.08 -16.05
N ILE A 61 3.90 8.25 -16.64
CA ILE A 61 2.57 8.61 -17.16
C ILE A 61 2.17 7.60 -18.27
N PRO A 62 0.93 7.10 -18.29
CA PRO A 62 0.40 6.31 -19.41
C PRO A 62 0.55 7.04 -20.76
N ALA A 63 0.53 6.30 -21.86
CA ALA A 63 0.54 6.91 -23.20
C ALA A 63 -0.75 7.72 -23.44
N ASP A 64 -0.64 8.75 -24.27
CA ASP A 64 -1.80 9.51 -24.70
C ASP A 64 -2.71 8.63 -25.56
N ALA A 65 -4.02 8.78 -25.37
CA ALA A 65 -5.03 8.01 -26.08
C ALA A 65 -5.51 8.69 -27.37
N ASP A 66 -6.10 7.91 -28.27
CA ASP A 66 -6.64 8.39 -29.53
C ASP A 66 -7.95 9.15 -29.35
N LYS A 67 -8.25 10.07 -30.27
CA LYS A 67 -9.49 10.87 -30.23
C LYS A 67 -10.76 10.04 -30.10
N ASN A 68 -10.85 8.90 -30.77
CA ASN A 68 -12.03 8.04 -30.76
C ASN A 68 -12.24 7.44 -29.38
N THR A 69 -11.19 6.87 -28.79
CA THR A 69 -11.22 6.33 -27.42
C THR A 69 -11.58 7.42 -26.40
N ILE A 70 -11.00 8.62 -26.52
CA ILE A 70 -11.30 9.74 -25.62
C ILE A 70 -12.78 10.13 -25.69
N LYS A 71 -13.37 10.20 -26.90
CA LYS A 71 -14.80 10.48 -27.06
C LYS A 71 -15.65 9.39 -26.42
N GLU A 72 -15.29 8.13 -26.63
CA GLU A 72 -15.99 6.98 -26.03
C GLU A 72 -15.96 7.05 -24.49
N PHE A 73 -14.79 7.28 -23.89
CA PHE A 73 -14.65 7.38 -22.43
C PHE A 73 -15.32 8.62 -21.84
N ARG A 74 -15.45 9.73 -22.59
CA ARG A 74 -16.22 10.90 -22.17
C ARG A 74 -17.72 10.63 -22.11
N ASN A 75 -18.23 9.78 -23.00
CA ASN A 75 -19.64 9.39 -23.01
C ASN A 75 -19.95 8.40 -21.87
N LYS A 76 -18.95 7.64 -21.41
CA LYS A 76 -19.07 6.74 -20.26
C LYS A 76 -18.97 7.52 -18.95
N LYS A 77 -19.75 7.11 -17.95
CA LYS A 77 -19.69 7.70 -16.60
C LYS A 77 -18.36 7.34 -15.93
N PRO A 78 -17.65 8.31 -15.29
CA PRO A 78 -16.40 8.02 -14.60
C PRO A 78 -16.63 7.16 -13.36
N LEU A 79 -15.80 6.13 -13.17
CA LEU A 79 -15.88 5.23 -12.03
C LEU A 79 -15.16 5.85 -10.81
N LEU A 80 -15.91 6.12 -9.75
CA LEU A 80 -15.38 6.73 -8.52
C LEU A 80 -14.92 5.72 -7.45
N SER A 81 -15.04 4.41 -7.72
CA SER A 81 -14.78 3.35 -6.73
C SER A 81 -13.33 3.34 -6.22
N ILE A 82 -12.37 3.67 -7.07
CA ILE A 82 -10.92 3.64 -6.76
C ILE A 82 -10.53 4.72 -5.73
N PHE A 83 -11.31 5.78 -5.64
CA PHE A 83 -11.09 6.87 -4.69
C PHE A 83 -11.73 6.62 -3.33
N LYS A 84 -12.66 5.66 -3.25
CA LYS A 84 -13.26 5.28 -1.97
C LYS A 84 -12.29 4.40 -1.18
N LYS A 85 -12.42 4.44 0.14
CA LYS A 85 -11.73 3.48 1.01
C LYS A 85 -12.33 2.11 0.78
N GLU A 86 -11.47 1.10 0.64
CA GLU A 86 -11.91 -0.30 0.54
C GLU A 86 -12.64 -0.69 1.83
N LYS A 87 -13.72 -1.47 1.69
CA LYS A 87 -14.38 -2.07 2.84
C LYS A 87 -13.55 -3.25 3.34
N ASN A 88 -13.61 -3.53 4.63
CA ASN A 88 -13.03 -4.74 5.18
C ASN A 88 -13.78 -5.94 4.58
N THR A 89 -13.05 -6.82 3.89
CA THR A 89 -13.61 -8.00 3.24
C THR A 89 -13.68 -9.21 4.17
N LYS A 90 -13.03 -9.13 5.34
CA LYS A 90 -13.03 -10.22 6.32
C LYS A 90 -14.42 -10.36 6.95
N PRO A 91 -14.99 -11.58 6.97
CA PRO A 91 -16.24 -11.82 7.66
C PRO A 91 -16.06 -11.65 9.18
N PHE A 92 -17.15 -11.36 9.88
CA PHE A 92 -17.15 -11.23 11.34
C PHE A 92 -16.88 -12.58 12.03
N TYR A 93 -17.32 -13.68 11.41
CA TYR A 93 -17.09 -15.05 11.87
C TYR A 93 -16.63 -15.92 10.72
N GLU A 94 -15.76 -16.88 11.03
CA GLU A 94 -15.31 -17.93 10.12
C GLU A 94 -15.53 -19.27 10.83
N THR A 95 -15.92 -20.30 10.07
CA THR A 95 -16.09 -21.63 10.63
C THR A 95 -14.75 -22.34 10.70
N ILE A 96 -14.50 -23.01 11.82
CA ILE A 96 -13.32 -23.85 12.01
C ILE A 96 -13.75 -25.20 12.58
N GLU A 97 -13.06 -26.27 12.16
CA GLU A 97 -13.28 -27.59 12.72
C GLU A 97 -12.86 -27.63 14.19
N VAL A 98 -13.64 -28.32 15.02
CA VAL A 98 -13.38 -28.44 16.46
C VAL A 98 -12.05 -29.13 16.75
N SER A 99 -11.60 -30.04 15.87
CA SER A 99 -10.31 -30.72 15.96
C SER A 99 -9.10 -29.78 15.88
N LYS A 100 -9.26 -28.60 15.26
CA LYS A 100 -8.19 -27.60 15.08
C LYS A 100 -8.11 -26.60 16.24
N ILE A 101 -9.00 -26.69 17.23
CA ILE A 101 -9.06 -25.75 18.35
C ILE A 101 -8.08 -26.19 19.44
N ASP A 102 -7.13 -25.31 19.79
CA ASP A 102 -6.25 -25.48 20.95
C ASP A 102 -7.00 -25.17 22.25
N LYS A 103 -7.09 -26.17 23.14
CA LYS A 103 -7.78 -26.07 24.44
C LYS A 103 -6.83 -25.73 25.60
N GLU A 104 -5.52 -25.78 25.39
CA GLU A 104 -4.53 -25.61 26.45
C GLU A 104 -4.08 -24.16 26.61
N PHE A 105 -4.34 -23.31 25.61
CA PHE A 105 -3.89 -21.93 25.61
C PHE A 105 -4.62 -21.04 26.64
N LEU A 106 -3.92 -20.70 27.72
CA LEU A 106 -4.42 -19.81 28.78
C LEU A 106 -4.19 -18.31 28.47
N ALA A 107 -5.04 -17.70 27.63
CA ALA A 107 -4.90 -16.33 27.14
C ALA A 107 -4.73 -15.26 28.25
N TYR A 108 -5.53 -15.30 29.31
CA TYR A 108 -5.43 -14.31 30.39
C TYR A 108 -4.08 -14.40 31.13
N LYS A 109 -3.63 -15.64 31.41
CA LYS A 109 -2.36 -15.91 32.09
C LYS A 109 -1.18 -15.47 31.21
N THR A 110 -1.21 -15.71 29.90
CA THR A 110 -0.15 -15.30 28.97
C THR A 110 -0.03 -13.78 28.88
N LEU A 111 -1.15 -13.06 28.76
CA LEU A 111 -1.16 -11.59 28.77
C LEU A 111 -0.59 -11.00 30.07
N ARG A 112 -0.98 -11.54 31.24
CA ARG A 112 -0.45 -11.10 32.54
C ARG A 112 1.06 -11.36 32.68
N ARG A 113 1.52 -12.54 32.26
CA ARG A 113 2.95 -12.90 32.27
C ARG A 113 3.75 -12.03 31.29
N ALA A 114 3.20 -11.70 30.12
CA ALA A 114 3.83 -10.82 29.15
C ALA A 114 4.07 -9.42 29.72
N LYS A 115 3.05 -8.81 30.35
CA LYS A 115 3.17 -7.53 31.05
C LYS A 115 4.22 -7.57 32.16
N LEU A 116 4.21 -8.60 33.01
CA LEU A 116 5.20 -8.75 34.09
C LEU A 116 6.64 -8.87 33.55
N ALA A 117 6.83 -9.55 32.41
CA ALA A 117 8.13 -9.79 31.82
C ALA A 117 8.65 -8.62 30.97
N GLU A 118 7.80 -7.67 30.57
CA GLU A 118 8.10 -6.59 29.62
C GLU A 118 9.34 -5.78 30.04
N ARG A 119 9.37 -5.26 31.27
CA ARG A 119 10.52 -4.47 31.76
C ARG A 119 11.84 -5.25 31.70
N ARG A 120 11.81 -6.55 32.02
CA ARG A 120 13.01 -7.42 31.95
C ARG A 120 13.43 -7.67 30.50
N LYS A 121 12.48 -7.85 29.58
CA LYS A 121 12.75 -7.97 28.14
C LYS A 121 13.37 -6.68 27.59
N ASN A 122 12.83 -5.51 27.96
CA ASN A 122 13.33 -4.21 27.49
C ASN A 122 14.79 -3.97 27.93
N ARG A 123 15.14 -4.28 29.19
CA ARG A 123 16.53 -4.20 29.67
C ARG A 123 17.47 -5.13 28.91
N ARG A 124 17.01 -6.34 28.56
CA ARG A 124 17.79 -7.26 27.72
C ARG A 124 17.97 -6.72 26.30
N GLN A 125 16.94 -6.13 25.73
CA GLN A 125 17.01 -5.53 24.40
C GLN A 125 17.98 -4.34 24.38
N GLN A 126 17.92 -3.44 25.36
CA GLN A 126 18.87 -2.33 25.49
C GLN A 126 20.33 -2.82 25.52
N LYS A 127 20.63 -3.87 26.31
CA LYS A 127 21.98 -4.46 26.33
C LYS A 127 22.39 -5.05 24.99
N LYS A 128 21.46 -5.69 24.26
CA LYS A 128 21.71 -6.19 22.90
C LYS A 128 22.02 -5.05 21.93
N ASP A 129 21.24 -3.97 21.98
CA ASP A 129 21.41 -2.81 21.09
C ASP A 129 22.77 -2.11 21.35
N ILE A 130 23.18 -1.97 22.62
CA ILE A 130 24.51 -1.43 22.98
C ILE A 130 25.61 -2.35 22.44
N LYS A 131 25.49 -3.67 22.63
CA LYS A 131 26.47 -4.65 22.13
C LYS A 131 26.55 -4.67 20.60
N PHE A 132 25.43 -4.43 19.91
CA PHE A 132 25.42 -4.32 18.45
C PHE A 132 26.18 -3.07 18.00
N LYS A 133 25.88 -1.91 18.60
CA LYS A 133 26.58 -0.65 18.31
C LYS A 133 28.10 -0.70 18.56
N SER A 134 28.55 -1.43 19.58
CA SER A 134 29.98 -1.56 19.88
C SER A 134 30.73 -2.52 18.96
N LYS A 135 30.04 -3.28 18.10
CA LYS A 135 30.66 -4.19 17.12
C LYS A 135 30.82 -3.55 15.75
N ASP A 136 30.00 -2.56 15.44
CA ASP A 136 30.02 -1.84 14.16
C ASP A 136 31.02 -0.66 14.17
N ASN A 137 31.53 -0.29 15.36
CA ASN A 137 32.66 0.63 15.55
C ASN A 137 33.95 -0.16 15.76
#